data_AF-A0A2V9UVP2-F1
#
_entry.id   AF-A0A2V9UVP2-F1
#
_cell.length_a   1.000
_cell.length_b   1.000
_cell.length_c   1.000
_cell.angle_alpha   90.00
_cell.angle_beta   90.00
_cell.angle_gamma   90.00
#
_symmetry.space_group_name_H-M   'P 1'
#
loop_
_entity.id
_entity.type
_entity.pdbx_description
1 polymer ?
#
loop_
_entity_poly.entity_id
_entity_poly.type
_entity_poly.pdbx_seq_one_letter_code
_entity_poly.pdbx_strand_id
1 'polypeptide(L)'
;MRKLVPFLSCLALPLVSIIMLACGSSSPHGQLQSITISPATADAQNFPNGQVQFKATGTYTDGTKVSPLAVLWWPNQPWTLALQTPVVISLDSKGEAACRLNSGTFGIWATAPVDPHIPLSQVTMRTPQVVATAQLTCP
;
A
#
# COMPACT_ATOMS: atom_id res chain seq x y z
N MET A 1 15.17 27.35 -67.49
CA MET A 1 13.92 27.12 -66.74
C MET A 1 13.57 25.64 -66.87
N ARG A 2 13.63 24.91 -65.75
CA ARG A 2 13.45 23.46 -65.66
C ARG A 2 11.99 23.11 -65.99
N LYS A 3 11.75 22.30 -67.01
CA LYS A 3 10.44 21.68 -67.23
C LYS A 3 10.36 20.38 -66.45
N LEU A 4 9.28 20.35 -65.67
CA LEU A 4 8.91 19.37 -64.67
C LEU A 4 8.20 18.18 -65.35
N VAL A 5 8.38 17.00 -64.75
CA VAL A 5 7.58 15.75 -64.85
C VAL A 5 7.91 14.82 -66.04
N PRO A 6 8.25 13.55 -65.72
CA PRO A 6 7.38 12.43 -66.03
C PRO A 6 7.10 11.61 -64.75
N PHE A 7 5.85 11.37 -64.37
CA PHE A 7 4.95 10.34 -64.88
C PHE A 7 5.49 8.91 -64.66
N LEU A 8 4.91 8.27 -63.64
CA LEU A 8 4.62 6.84 -63.49
C LEU A 8 5.77 5.83 -63.57
N SER A 9 6.15 5.25 -62.40
CA SER A 9 6.25 3.79 -62.18
C SER A 9 6.68 3.50 -60.72
N CYS A 10 6.32 2.32 -60.20
CA CYS A 10 6.48 1.81 -58.81
C CYS A 10 5.46 2.37 -57.81
N LEU A 11 4.20 1.93 -57.80
CA LEU A 11 3.73 0.60 -57.38
C LEU A 11 4.13 0.26 -55.92
N ALA A 12 3.17 0.51 -55.01
CA ALA A 12 2.85 -0.23 -53.79
C ALA A 12 3.99 -0.67 -52.85
N LEU A 13 4.21 0.08 -51.76
CA LEU A 13 4.70 -0.49 -50.49
C LEU A 13 3.82 -0.03 -49.32
N PRO A 14 3.39 -0.94 -48.43
CA PRO A 14 2.22 -0.77 -47.59
C PRO A 14 2.50 -0.06 -46.25
N LEU A 15 1.40 0.40 -45.64
CA LEU A 15 1.25 0.87 -44.26
C LEU A 15 2.13 0.10 -43.26
N VAL A 16 3.12 0.78 -42.67
CA VAL A 16 3.83 0.31 -41.48
C VAL A 16 2.90 0.53 -40.28
N SER A 17 2.12 -0.51 -39.94
CA SER A 17 1.43 -0.62 -38.66
C SER A 17 2.46 -0.80 -37.56
N ILE A 18 2.71 0.27 -36.79
CA ILE A 18 3.49 0.19 -35.56
C ILE A 18 2.56 -0.39 -34.49
N ILE A 19 2.59 -1.71 -34.33
CA ILE A 19 2.01 -2.37 -33.16
C ILE A 19 2.91 -2.00 -31.99
N MET A 20 2.54 -0.95 -31.25
CA MET A 20 3.15 -0.66 -29.96
C MET A 20 2.95 -1.88 -29.07
N LEU A 21 4.06 -2.58 -28.78
CA LEU A 21 4.14 -3.66 -27.79
C LEU A 21 3.60 -3.14 -26.45
N ALA A 22 2.38 -3.54 -26.10
CA ALA A 22 1.87 -3.40 -24.75
C ALA A 22 2.60 -4.42 -23.86
N CYS A 23 3.72 -4.03 -23.28
CA CYS A 23 4.30 -4.76 -22.14
C CYS A 23 3.50 -4.40 -20.89
N GLY A 24 2.25 -4.88 -20.83
CA GLY A 24 1.46 -4.87 -19.61
C GLY A 24 1.87 -6.10 -18.81
N SER A 25 2.93 -5.99 -18.00
CA SER A 25 3.30 -6.98 -16.99
C SER A 25 2.24 -7.01 -15.88
N SER A 26 1.04 -7.46 -16.24
CA SER A 26 0.00 -7.86 -15.30
C SER A 26 0.46 -9.19 -14.72
N SER A 27 0.93 -9.16 -13.48
CA SER A 27 1.01 -10.39 -12.70
C SER A 27 -0.39 -11.04 -12.74
N PRO A 28 -0.52 -12.35 -12.96
CA PRO A 28 -1.83 -13.03 -13.01
C PRO A 28 -2.60 -12.96 -11.67
N HIS A 29 -1.96 -12.41 -10.65
CA HIS A 29 -2.52 -12.18 -9.33
C HIS A 29 -2.63 -10.67 -9.10
N GLY A 30 -3.81 -10.22 -8.64
CA GLY A 30 -4.02 -8.85 -8.23
C GLY A 30 -2.93 -8.43 -7.23
N GLN A 31 -2.19 -7.39 -7.55
CA GLN A 31 -1.18 -6.82 -6.64
C GLN A 31 -1.89 -5.93 -5.63
N LEU A 32 -1.44 -5.94 -4.38
CA LEU A 32 -1.96 -5.01 -3.38
C LEU A 32 -1.56 -3.60 -3.78
N GLN A 33 -2.55 -2.74 -4.01
CA GLN A 33 -2.33 -1.38 -4.48
C GLN A 33 -2.39 -0.36 -3.33
N SER A 34 -3.32 -0.54 -2.40
CA SER A 34 -3.49 0.35 -1.25
C SER A 34 -3.99 -0.40 -0.02
N ILE A 35 -3.71 0.18 1.14
CA ILE A 35 -4.27 -0.23 2.43
C ILE A 35 -4.98 0.99 3.02
N THR A 36 -6.17 0.78 3.57
CA THR A 36 -6.86 1.77 4.40
C THR A 36 -7.03 1.20 5.81
N ILE A 37 -6.84 2.04 6.83
CA ILE A 37 -7.03 1.67 8.23
C ILE A 37 -8.27 2.37 8.75
N SER A 38 -9.14 1.63 9.44
CA SER A 38 -10.33 2.17 10.11
C SER A 38 -10.31 1.82 11.60
N PRO A 39 -10.52 2.79 12.51
CA PRO A 39 -10.66 4.22 12.22
C PRO A 39 -9.34 4.85 11.71
N ALA A 40 -9.43 5.91 10.93
CA ALA A 40 -8.25 6.64 10.45
C ALA A 40 -7.62 7.49 11.57
N THR A 41 -8.46 7.99 12.46
CA THR A 41 -8.09 8.70 13.69
C THR A 41 -8.98 8.20 14.83
N ALA A 42 -8.40 7.98 16.00
CA ALA A 42 -9.12 7.60 17.20
C ALA A 42 -8.54 8.32 18.41
N ASP A 43 -9.41 8.66 19.36
CA ASP A 43 -9.00 9.15 20.67
C ASP A 43 -9.41 8.09 21.70
N ALA A 44 -8.43 7.54 22.41
CA ALA A 44 -8.63 6.46 23.36
C ALA A 44 -9.65 6.80 24.46
N GLN A 45 -9.83 8.07 24.83
CA GLN A 45 -10.86 8.47 25.81
C GLN A 45 -12.27 8.10 25.37
N ASN A 46 -12.50 8.05 24.06
CA ASN A 46 -13.82 7.78 23.49
C ASN A 46 -14.13 6.29 23.36
N PHE A 47 -13.20 5.40 23.76
CA PHE A 47 -13.36 3.96 23.64
C PHE A 47 -13.37 3.28 25.01
N PRO A 48 -14.15 2.20 25.19
CA PRO A 48 -14.13 1.42 26.41
C PRO A 48 -12.71 0.96 26.78
N ASN A 49 -12.35 1.11 28.05
CA ASN A 49 -11.03 0.74 28.58
C ASN A 49 -9.82 1.42 27.90
N GLY A 50 -10.03 2.48 27.11
CA GLY A 50 -8.96 3.10 26.34
C GLY A 50 -8.41 2.22 25.20
N GLN A 51 -9.18 1.20 24.78
CA GLN A 51 -8.78 0.23 23.76
C GLN A 51 -9.45 0.54 22.42
N VAL A 52 -8.64 0.67 21.37
CA VAL A 52 -9.10 0.96 20.02
C VAL A 52 -8.76 -0.19 19.10
N GLN A 53 -9.78 -0.77 18.46
CA GLN A 53 -9.58 -1.78 17.42
C GLN A 53 -9.40 -1.08 16.06
N PHE A 54 -8.20 -1.21 15.49
CA PHE A 54 -7.92 -0.82 14.11
C PHE A 54 -8.12 -2.01 13.18
N LYS A 55 -8.67 -1.75 11.99
CA LYS A 55 -8.89 -2.74 10.93
C LYS A 55 -8.26 -2.27 9.63
N ALA A 56 -7.37 -3.07 9.07
CA ALA A 56 -6.81 -2.85 7.74
C ALA A 56 -7.74 -3.42 6.65
N THR A 57 -7.88 -2.69 5.56
CA THR A 57 -8.59 -3.12 4.35
C THR A 57 -7.67 -2.91 3.14
N GLY A 58 -7.42 -3.97 2.38
CA GLY A 58 -6.60 -3.92 1.17
C GLY A 58 -7.45 -3.70 -0.07
N THR A 59 -6.95 -2.91 -1.01
CA THR A 59 -7.50 -2.83 -2.38
C THR A 59 -6.44 -3.29 -3.36
N TYR A 60 -6.79 -4.26 -4.19
CA TYR A 60 -5.93 -4.86 -5.20
C TYR A 60 -6.09 -4.17 -6.57
N THR A 61 -5.12 -4.35 -7.47
CA THR A 61 -5.09 -3.73 -8.80
C THR A 61 -6.27 -4.13 -9.70
N ASP A 62 -6.93 -5.25 -9.41
CA ASP A 62 -8.15 -5.72 -10.09
C ASP A 62 -9.43 -5.09 -9.51
N GLY A 63 -9.30 -4.22 -8.49
CA GLY A 63 -10.40 -3.59 -7.78
C GLY A 63 -10.95 -4.41 -6.61
N THR A 64 -10.50 -5.65 -6.43
CA THR A 64 -10.92 -6.51 -5.31
C THR A 64 -10.52 -5.87 -3.98
N LYS A 65 -11.41 -5.97 -2.99
CA LYS A 65 -11.15 -5.47 -1.62
C LYS A 65 -11.21 -6.60 -0.60
N VAL A 66 -10.26 -6.63 0.32
CA VAL A 66 -10.18 -7.62 1.40
C VAL A 66 -10.20 -6.92 2.75
N SER A 67 -11.14 -7.32 3.62
CA SER A 67 -11.31 -6.79 4.97
C SER A 67 -11.75 -7.93 5.92
N PRO A 68 -11.02 -8.21 7.02
CA PRO A 68 -9.72 -7.63 7.37
C PRO A 68 -8.60 -8.12 6.42
N LEU A 69 -7.70 -7.21 6.05
CA LEU A 69 -6.44 -7.57 5.41
C LEU A 69 -5.44 -8.02 6.48
N ALA A 70 -4.71 -9.11 6.21
CA ALA A 70 -3.58 -9.52 7.04
C ALA A 70 -2.41 -8.55 6.83
N VAL A 71 -1.92 -7.94 7.91
CA VAL A 71 -0.85 -6.93 7.91
C VAL A 71 0.11 -7.15 9.07
N LEU A 72 1.33 -6.64 8.95
CA LEU A 72 2.21 -6.40 10.09
C LEU A 72 1.85 -5.05 10.71
N TRP A 73 1.55 -5.04 12.00
CA TRP A 73 1.25 -3.84 12.76
C TRP A 73 2.49 -3.28 13.43
N TRP A 74 2.64 -1.95 13.39
CA TRP A 74 3.78 -1.24 13.96
C TRP A 74 3.30 -0.03 14.78
N PRO A 75 3.77 0.13 16.03
CA PRO A 75 3.47 1.30 16.85
C PRO A 75 4.28 2.55 16.46
N ASN A 76 5.16 2.41 15.46
CA ASN A 76 6.01 3.45 14.91
C ASN A 76 6.21 3.21 13.42
N GLN A 77 6.95 4.12 12.76
CA GLN A 77 7.20 3.99 11.33
C GLN A 77 7.95 2.68 11.02
N PRO A 78 7.42 1.84 10.10
CA PRO A 78 8.01 0.54 9.78
C PRO A 78 9.48 0.65 9.38
N TRP A 79 10.27 -0.36 9.76
CA TRP A 79 11.69 -0.49 9.40
C TRP A 79 12.61 0.64 9.91
N THR A 80 12.12 1.49 10.82
CA THR A 80 12.96 2.48 11.47
C THR A 80 13.57 1.91 12.74
N LEU A 81 14.88 2.09 12.90
CA LEU A 81 15.57 1.90 14.18
C LEU A 81 15.25 3.10 15.08
N ALA A 82 13.97 3.25 15.43
CA ALA A 82 13.64 4.17 16.50
C ALA A 82 14.32 3.61 17.76
N LEU A 83 15.23 4.41 18.37
CA LEU A 83 15.57 4.25 19.79
C LEU A 83 14.24 3.99 20.49
N GLN A 84 14.15 2.92 21.26
CA GLN A 84 12.94 2.47 21.95
C GLN A 84 12.42 3.61 22.83
N THR A 85 11.72 4.58 22.24
CA THR A 85 10.83 5.46 22.93
C THR A 85 9.91 4.51 23.67
N PRO A 86 9.75 4.65 25.00
CA PRO A 86 8.96 3.72 25.78
C PRO A 86 7.65 3.56 25.04
N VAL A 87 7.34 2.34 24.60
CA VAL A 87 6.22 2.02 23.71
C VAL A 87 4.96 2.61 24.34
N VAL A 88 4.58 3.81 23.88
CA VAL A 88 3.60 4.66 24.57
C VAL A 88 2.20 4.06 24.42
N ILE A 89 2.04 3.28 23.36
CA ILE A 89 0.84 2.56 22.98
C ILE A 89 1.18 1.07 22.89
N SER A 90 0.43 0.20 23.57
CA SER A 90 0.47 -1.23 23.24
C SER A 90 -0.29 -1.43 21.93
N LEU A 91 0.28 -2.18 20.99
CA LEU A 91 -0.37 -2.58 19.75
C LEU A 91 -0.13 -4.07 19.53
N ASP A 92 -1.20 -4.84 19.33
CA ASP A 92 -1.09 -6.27 19.11
C ASP A 92 -1.11 -6.65 17.62
N SER A 93 -0.86 -7.93 17.34
CA SER A 93 -0.88 -8.48 15.97
C SER A 93 -2.26 -8.45 15.28
N LYS A 94 -3.33 -8.19 16.04
CA LYS A 94 -4.71 -8.10 15.54
C LYS A 94 -5.15 -6.64 15.32
N GLY A 95 -4.31 -5.66 15.64
CA GLY A 95 -4.62 -4.24 15.49
C GLY A 95 -5.36 -3.63 16.69
N GLU A 96 -5.39 -4.31 17.84
CA GLU A 96 -5.88 -3.71 19.08
C GLU A 96 -4.78 -2.83 19.68
N ALA A 97 -5.10 -1.54 19.87
CA ALA A 97 -4.19 -0.55 20.42
C ALA A 97 -4.71 0.00 21.75
N ALA A 98 -3.83 0.30 22.70
CA ALA A 98 -4.19 0.94 23.96
C ALA A 98 -3.07 1.85 24.50
N CYS A 99 -3.44 2.91 25.20
CA CYS A 99 -2.48 3.83 25.82
C CYS A 99 -1.82 3.23 27.07
N ARG A 100 -0.52 3.50 27.28
CA ARG A 100 0.25 2.98 28.42
C ARG A 100 0.75 4.08 29.34
N LEU A 101 1.60 4.99 28.86
CA LEU A 101 2.39 5.85 29.75
C LEU A 101 2.40 7.35 29.43
N ASN A 102 1.91 7.81 28.27
CA ASN A 102 1.88 9.25 27.95
C ASN A 102 0.61 9.68 27.21
N SER A 103 0.31 10.97 27.35
CA SER A 103 -0.62 11.71 26.49
C SER A 103 0.06 12.15 25.19
N GLY A 104 -0.73 12.31 24.13
CA GLY A 104 -0.24 12.72 22.81
C GLY A 104 -0.81 11.91 21.66
N THR A 105 -0.43 12.25 20.43
CA THR A 105 -0.91 11.58 19.22
C THR A 105 0.19 10.70 18.63
N PHE A 106 -0.15 9.43 18.39
CA PHE A 106 0.76 8.40 17.92
C PHE A 106 0.27 7.79 16.60
N GLY A 107 1.21 7.49 15.72
CA GLY A 107 0.91 6.80 14.47
C GLY A 107 0.79 5.29 14.66
N ILE A 108 -0.30 4.71 14.19
CA ILE A 108 -0.49 3.27 14.01
C ILE A 108 -0.17 2.95 12.56
N TRP A 109 0.72 2.00 12.32
CA TRP A 109 1.15 1.66 10.96
C TRP A 109 0.83 0.21 10.64
N ALA A 110 0.42 -0.03 9.39
CA ALA A 110 0.16 -1.36 8.86
C ALA A 110 0.97 -1.56 7.57
N THR A 111 1.64 -2.71 7.44
CA THR A 111 2.35 -3.08 6.21
C THR A 111 1.92 -4.44 5.68
N ALA A 112 1.85 -4.57 4.36
CA ALA A 112 1.65 -5.84 3.68
C ALA A 112 2.42 -5.85 2.34
N PRO A 113 2.87 -7.02 1.87
CA PRO A 113 3.59 -7.11 0.60
C PRO A 113 2.67 -6.76 -0.58
N VAL A 114 3.26 -6.23 -1.64
CA VAL A 114 2.55 -5.97 -2.90
C VAL A 114 2.09 -7.29 -3.53
N ASP A 115 2.90 -8.34 -3.45
CA ASP A 115 2.51 -9.69 -3.87
C ASP A 115 1.84 -10.43 -2.71
N PRO A 116 0.55 -10.79 -2.81
CA PRO A 116 -0.19 -11.49 -1.76
C PRO A 116 0.31 -12.91 -1.46
N HIS A 117 1.16 -13.50 -2.32
CA HIS A 117 1.73 -14.84 -2.09
C HIS A 117 2.92 -14.80 -1.14
N ILE A 118 3.51 -13.62 -0.90
CA ILE A 118 4.58 -13.48 0.08
C ILE A 118 3.93 -13.52 1.47
N PRO A 119 4.24 -14.53 2.31
CA PRO A 119 3.72 -14.58 3.67
C PRO A 119 4.29 -13.43 4.50
N LEU A 120 3.50 -12.91 5.44
CA LEU A 120 3.90 -11.79 6.30
C LEU A 120 5.21 -12.06 7.08
N SER A 121 5.50 -13.32 7.41
CA SER A 121 6.73 -13.73 8.09
C SER A 121 8.01 -13.57 7.25
N GLN A 122 7.88 -13.39 5.93
CA GLN A 122 9.00 -13.20 5.00
C GLN A 122 9.14 -11.74 4.54
N VAL A 123 8.27 -10.85 5.00
CA VAL A 123 8.33 -9.42 4.64
C VAL A 123 9.55 -8.79 5.32
N THR A 124 10.35 -8.08 4.54
CA THR A 124 11.51 -7.32 5.00
C THR A 124 11.44 -5.87 4.50
N MET A 125 12.35 -5.02 4.96
CA MET A 125 12.50 -3.65 4.44
C MET A 125 12.77 -3.58 2.92
N ARG A 126 13.23 -4.68 2.30
CA ARG A 126 13.51 -4.75 0.85
C ARG A 126 12.35 -5.32 0.04
N THR A 127 11.36 -5.91 0.71
CA THR A 127 10.18 -6.46 0.06
C THR A 127 9.31 -5.30 -0.46
N PRO A 128 8.88 -5.30 -1.73
CA PRO A 128 7.88 -4.37 -2.21
C PRO A 128 6.63 -4.48 -1.36
N GLN A 129 6.23 -3.39 -0.72
CA GLN A 129 5.16 -3.39 0.27
C GLN A 129 4.35 -2.11 0.21
N VAL A 130 3.10 -2.22 0.62
CA VAL A 130 2.20 -1.09 0.84
C VAL A 130 2.18 -0.79 2.32
N VAL A 131 2.24 0.49 2.64
CA VAL A 131 2.23 0.99 4.01
C VAL A 131 1.04 1.93 4.18
N ALA A 132 0.29 1.76 5.27
CA ALA A 132 -0.77 2.69 5.67
C ALA A 132 -0.54 3.16 7.11
N THR A 133 -1.11 4.33 7.42
CA THR A 133 -1.07 4.91 8.75
C THR A 133 -2.45 5.36 9.21
N ALA A 134 -2.69 5.23 10.52
CA ALA A 134 -3.79 5.82 11.27
C ALA A 134 -3.22 6.52 12.50
N GLN A 135 -4.05 7.26 13.23
CA GLN A 135 -3.63 7.99 14.42
C GLN A 135 -4.42 7.53 15.64
N LEU A 136 -3.72 7.39 16.76
CA LEU A 136 -4.28 7.17 18.09
C LEU A 136 -3.85 8.31 19.00
N THR A 137 -4.81 9.07 19.52
CA THR A 137 -4.58 10.06 20.56
C THR A 137 -4.80 9.43 21.93
N CYS A 138 -3.81 9.58 22.80
CA CYS A 138 -3.86 9.23 24.20
C CYS A 138 -4.07 10.49 25.04
N PRO A 139 -4.94 10.43 26.06
CA PRO A 139 -5.17 11.55 26.97
C PRO A 139 -4.09 11.77 28.00
#